data_AF-A0A538E8I2-F1
#
_entry.id   AF-A0A538E8I2-F1
#
_cell.length_a   1.000
_cell.length_b   1.000
_cell.length_c   1.000
_cell.angle_alpha   90.00
_cell.angle_beta   90.00
_cell.angle_gamma   90.00
#
_symmetry.space_group_name_H-M   'P 1'
#
loop_
_entity.id
_entity.type
_entity.pdbx_description
1 polymer ?
#
loop_
_entity_poly.entity_id
_entity_poly.type
_entity_poly.pdbx_seq_one_letter_code
_entity_poly.pdbx_strand_id
1 'polypeptide(L)'
;MLRYLERAGLVVPRRTARGYRLYGLLELNQLRALKELRRRFGVELTDVAFAARLRREPALRGAVDTWLAGTELSALDWEQRKHERLLAA
;
A
#
# COMPACT_ATOMS: atom_id res chain seq x y z
N MET A 1 -10.10 12.85 9.67
CA MET A 1 -8.99 12.19 8.93
C MET A 1 -7.88 11.62 9.83
N LEU A 2 -7.33 12.37 10.82
CA LEU A 2 -6.26 11.86 11.72
C LEU A 2 -6.59 10.54 12.44
N ARG A 3 -7.86 10.33 12.83
CA ARG A 3 -8.33 9.06 13.42
C ARG A 3 -8.22 7.86 12.47
N TYR A 4 -8.31 8.08 11.16
CA TYR A 4 -8.11 7.02 10.17
C TYR A 4 -6.63 6.63 10.10
N LEU A 5 -5.73 7.62 10.07
CA LEU A 5 -4.28 7.39 10.07
C LEU A 5 -3.82 6.63 11.32
N GLU A 6 -4.36 6.95 12.49
CA GLU A 6 -4.06 6.20 13.72
C GLU A 6 -4.60 4.76 13.66
N ARG A 7 -5.85 4.56 13.20
CA ARG A 7 -6.42 3.20 13.05
C ARG A 7 -5.66 2.35 12.04
N ALA A 8 -5.20 2.94 10.94
CA ALA A 8 -4.35 2.28 9.96
C ALA A 8 -2.90 2.08 10.45
N GLY A 9 -2.56 2.62 11.63
CA GLY A 9 -1.21 2.57 12.19
C GLY A 9 -0.19 3.34 11.34
N LEU A 10 -0.63 4.33 10.57
CA LEU A 10 0.24 5.18 9.74
C LEU A 10 0.88 6.31 10.55
N VAL A 11 0.15 6.86 11.52
CA VAL A 11 0.66 7.86 12.49
C VAL A 11 0.05 7.54 13.85
N VAL A 12 0.89 7.15 14.81
CA VAL A 12 0.46 6.77 16.16
C VAL A 12 0.94 7.84 17.15
N PRO A 13 0.08 8.79 17.55
CA PRO A 13 0.48 9.85 18.46
C PRO A 13 0.68 9.30 19.88
N ARG A 14 1.63 9.89 20.60
CA ARG A 14 1.71 9.71 22.06
C ARG A 14 0.41 10.18 22.72
N ARG A 15 0.11 9.65 23.91
CA ARG A 15 -1.06 10.06 24.70
C ARG A 15 -0.65 10.75 26.00
N THR A 16 -1.43 11.73 26.43
CA THR A 16 -1.32 12.29 27.79
C THR A 16 -1.79 11.28 28.82
N ALA A 17 -1.48 11.50 30.10
CA ALA A 17 -2.02 10.70 31.21
C ALA A 17 -3.57 10.69 31.26
N ARG A 18 -4.21 11.72 30.70
CA ARG A 18 -5.68 11.84 30.59
C ARG A 18 -6.23 11.32 29.25
N GLY A 19 -5.41 10.68 28.41
CA GLY A 19 -5.82 10.02 27.17
C GLY A 19 -5.93 10.91 25.93
N TYR A 20 -5.53 12.19 26.00
CA TYR A 20 -5.52 13.09 24.84
C TYR A 20 -4.35 12.77 23.91
N ARG A 21 -4.57 12.91 22.58
CA ARG A 21 -3.51 12.72 21.56
C ARG A 21 -2.55 13.90 21.61
N LEU A 22 -1.26 13.60 21.70
CA LEU A 22 -0.17 14.56 21.59
C LEU A 22 0.48 14.42 20.22
N TYR A 23 0.52 15.52 19.49
CA TYR A 23 1.23 15.62 18.22
C TYR A 23 2.49 16.44 18.46
N GLY A 24 3.63 15.77 18.56
CA GLY A 24 4.94 16.38 18.64
C GLY A 24 5.57 16.56 17.27
N LEU A 25 6.83 16.96 17.25
CA LEU A 25 7.60 17.18 16.02
C LEU A 25 7.67 15.90 15.16
N LEU A 26 7.78 14.72 15.79
CA LEU A 26 7.83 13.44 15.10
C LEU A 26 6.55 13.18 14.30
N GLU A 27 5.37 13.30 14.92
CA GLU A 27 4.11 13.07 14.25
C GLU A 27 3.85 14.10 13.15
N LEU A 28 4.25 15.36 13.36
CA LEU A 28 4.15 16.40 12.33
C LEU A 28 5.04 16.10 11.13
N ASN A 29 6.26 15.60 11.36
CA ASN A 29 7.16 15.20 10.28
C ASN A 29 6.62 14.00 9.50
N GLN A 30 6.05 13.00 10.18
CA GLN A 30 5.39 11.87 9.53
C GLN A 30 4.22 12.33 8.66
N LEU A 31 3.39 13.26 9.14
CA LEU A 31 2.27 13.81 8.38
C LEU A 31 2.75 14.60 7.14
N ARG A 32 3.83 15.37 7.26
CA ARG A 32 4.44 16.07 6.11
C ARG A 32 4.98 15.09 5.08
N ALA A 33 5.72 14.07 5.52
CA ALA A 33 6.27 13.04 4.64
C ALA A 33 5.15 12.27 3.93
N LEU A 34 4.06 11.94 4.63
CA LEU A 34 2.89 11.30 4.03
C LEU A 34 2.22 12.21 3.00
N LYS A 35 2.07 13.50 3.28
CA LYS A 35 1.53 14.47 2.32
C LYS A 35 2.40 14.58 1.07
N GLU A 36 3.73 14.57 1.25
CA GLU A 36 4.70 14.60 0.16
C GLU A 36 4.60 13.34 -0.70
N LEU A 37 4.58 12.17 -0.08
CA LEU A 37 4.46 10.88 -0.76
C LEU A 37 3.21 10.83 -1.65
N ARG A 38 2.06 11.24 -1.10
CA ARG A 38 0.79 11.31 -1.86
C ARG A 38 0.89 12.28 -3.03
N ARG A 39 1.46 13.47 -2.85
CA ARG A 39 1.60 14.45 -3.93
C ARG A 39 2.52 13.94 -5.03
N ARG A 40 3.64 13.32 -4.67
CA ARG A 40 4.67 12.89 -5.62
C ARG A 40 4.24 11.69 -6.47
N PHE A 41 3.52 10.74 -5.87
CA PHE A 41 3.20 9.48 -6.53
C PHE A 41 1.70 9.31 -6.84
N GLY A 42 0.86 10.29 -6.48
CA GLY A 42 -0.58 10.22 -6.69
C GLY A 42 -1.28 9.12 -5.89
N VAL A 43 -0.64 8.61 -4.83
CA VAL A 43 -1.19 7.53 -4.02
C VAL A 43 -2.23 8.03 -3.02
N GLU A 44 -3.24 7.22 -2.79
CA GLU A 44 -4.24 7.46 -1.77
C GLU A 44 -3.80 6.96 -0.40
N LEU A 45 -4.49 7.42 0.64
CA LEU A 45 -4.22 6.96 2.01
C LEU A 45 -4.48 5.47 2.18
N THR A 46 -5.44 4.92 1.43
CA THR A 46 -5.75 3.49 1.40
C THR A 46 -4.59 2.67 0.87
N ASP A 47 -3.87 3.17 -0.14
CA ASP A 47 -2.74 2.46 -0.75
C ASP A 47 -1.58 2.35 0.23
N VAL A 48 -1.27 3.46 0.92
CA VAL A 48 -0.23 3.49 1.95
C VAL A 48 -0.62 2.62 3.14
N ALA A 49 -1.90 2.65 3.55
CA ALA A 49 -2.42 1.79 4.62
C ALA A 49 -2.33 0.30 4.24
N PHE A 50 -2.64 -0.05 2.99
CA PHE A 50 -2.53 -1.41 2.49
C PHE A 50 -1.07 -1.87 2.43
N ALA A 51 -0.15 -1.03 1.94
CA ALA A 51 1.28 -1.32 1.96
C ALA A 51 1.80 -1.55 3.40
N ALA A 52 1.37 -0.72 4.35
CA ALA A 52 1.69 -0.91 5.77
C ALA A 52 1.10 -2.22 6.33
N ARG A 53 -0.09 -2.63 5.87
CA ARG A 53 -0.73 -3.89 6.22
C ARG A 53 0.04 -5.11 5.69
N LEU A 54 0.44 -5.09 4.42
CA LEU A 54 1.30 -6.14 3.83
C LEU A 54 2.63 -6.30 4.58
N ARG A 55 3.14 -5.22 5.18
CA ARG A 55 4.31 -5.28 6.06
C ARG A 55 4.08 -6.03 7.36
N ARG A 56 2.87 -5.99 7.90
CA ARG A 56 2.48 -6.59 9.19
C ARG A 56 1.90 -8.00 9.06
N GLU A 57 1.32 -8.34 7.92
CA GLU A 57 0.66 -9.63 7.65
C GLU A 57 1.41 -10.40 6.55
N PRO A 58 2.44 -11.22 6.88
CA PRO A 58 3.23 -11.95 5.88
C PRO A 58 2.40 -12.94 5.04
N ALA A 59 1.41 -13.59 5.64
CA ALA A 59 0.51 -14.50 4.93
C ALA A 59 -0.31 -13.77 3.86
N LEU A 60 -0.83 -12.58 4.19
CA LEU A 60 -1.53 -11.73 3.22
C LEU A 60 -0.61 -11.31 2.09
N ARG A 61 0.63 -10.91 2.41
CA ARG A 61 1.63 -10.56 1.40
C ARG A 61 1.88 -11.72 0.45
N GLY A 62 2.14 -12.91 0.97
CA GLY A 62 2.35 -14.11 0.14
C GLY A 62 1.17 -14.39 -0.79
N ALA A 63 -0.07 -14.31 -0.29
CA ALA A 63 -1.26 -14.51 -1.10
C ALA A 63 -1.41 -13.47 -2.22
N VAL A 64 -1.14 -12.19 -1.94
CA VAL A 64 -1.18 -11.11 -2.94
C VAL A 64 -0.07 -11.30 -3.99
N ASP A 65 1.15 -11.60 -3.56
CA ASP A 65 2.29 -11.81 -4.47
C ASP A 65 2.04 -13.03 -5.39
N THR A 66 1.50 -14.13 -4.86
CA THR A 66 1.10 -15.30 -5.66
C THR A 66 0.02 -14.95 -6.68
N TRP A 67 -1.00 -14.19 -6.28
CA TRP A 67 -2.07 -13.77 -7.20
C TRP A 67 -1.56 -12.85 -8.32
N LEU A 68 -0.68 -11.90 -7.99
CA LEU A 68 -0.04 -11.02 -8.97
C LEU A 68 0.81 -11.83 -9.96
N ALA A 69 1.65 -12.75 -9.46
CA ALA A 69 2.48 -13.61 -10.31
C ALA A 69 1.64 -14.47 -11.27
N GLY A 70 0.50 -15.01 -10.81
CA GLY A 70 -0.42 -15.75 -11.67
C GLY A 70 -1.06 -14.90 -12.77
N THR A 71 -1.24 -13.60 -12.53
CA THR A 71 -1.80 -12.66 -13.51
C THR A 71 -0.79 -12.36 -14.62
N GLU A 72 0.48 -12.13 -14.27
CA GLU A 72 1.55 -11.89 -15.24
C GLU A 72 1.79 -13.09 -16.16
N LEU A 73 1.79 -14.31 -15.60
CA LEU A 73 1.91 -15.54 -16.38
C LEU A 73 0.74 -15.71 -17.35
N SER A 74 -0.48 -15.36 -16.93
CA SER A 74 -1.66 -15.42 -17.80
C SER A 74 -1.59 -14.43 -18.97
N ALA A 75 -0.93 -13.27 -18.78
CA ALA A 75 -0.74 -12.28 -19.83
C ALA A 75 0.27 -12.76 -20.88
N LEU A 76 1.38 -13.36 -20.45
CA LEU A 76 2.39 -13.94 -21.34
C LEU A 76 1.83 -15.10 -22.17
N ASP A 77 1.04 -15.98 -21.55
CA ASP A 77 0.36 -17.08 -22.25
C ASP A 77 -0.60 -16.57 -23.33
N TRP A 78 -1.28 -15.45 -23.08
CA TRP A 78 -2.16 -14.81 -24.06
C TRP A 78 -1.37 -14.23 -25.24
N GLU A 79 -0.25 -13.55 -24.98
CA GLU A 79 0.62 -13.02 -26.04
C GLU A 79 1.20 -14.14 -26.91
N GLN A 80 1.65 -15.24 -26.29
CA GLN A 80 2.17 -16.41 -26.99
C GLN A 80 1.13 -16.99 -27.98
N ARG A 81 -0.09 -17.25 -27.52
CA ARG A 81 -1.17 -17.78 -28.38
C ARG A 81 -1.55 -16.83 -29.51
N LYS A 82 -1.42 -15.51 -29.30
CA LYS A 82 -1.64 -14.53 -30.36
C LYS A 82 -0.56 -14.62 -31.44
N HIS A 83 0.71 -14.76 -31.05
CA HIS A 83 1.82 -14.93 -31.99
C HIS A 83 1.71 -16.22 -32.79
N GLU A 84 1.36 -17.34 -32.14
CA GLU A 84 1.11 -18.63 -32.81
C GLU A 84 0.01 -18.53 -33.87
N ARG A 85 -1.07 -17.80 -33.58
CA ARG A 85 -2.17 -17.56 -34.53
C ARG A 85 -1.79 -16.69 -35.72
N LEU A 86 -0.84 -15.76 -35.55
CA LEU A 86 -0.36 -14.90 -36.64
C LEU A 86 0.66 -15.60 -37.54
N LEU A 87 1.39 -16.58 -37.01
CA LEU A 87 2.34 -17.39 -37.79
C LEU A 87 1.67 -18.55 -38.55
N ALA A 88 0.46 -18.92 -38.16
CA ALA A 88 -0.33 -20.00 -38.78
C ALA A 88 -1.29 -19.51 -39.89
N ALA A 89 -1.25 -18.24 -40.27
CA ALA A 89 -2.06 -17.61 -41.33
C ALA A 89 -1.16 -17.15 -42.49
#